data_AF-A0A1Y1QN80-F1
#
_entry.id   AF-A0A1Y1QN80-F1
#
_cell.length_a   1.000
_cell.length_b   1.000
_cell.length_c   1.000
_cell.angle_alpha   90.00
_cell.angle_beta   90.00
_cell.angle_gamma   90.00
#
_symmetry.space_group_name_H-M   'P 1'
#
loop_
_entity.id
_entity.type
_entity.pdbx_description
1 polymer ?
#
loop_
_entity_poly.entity_id
_entity_poly.type
_entity_poly.pdbx_seq_one_letter_code
_entity_poly.pdbx_strand_id
1 'polypeptide(L)'
;MQNEQLTFSVSQLNAEVGQLLSQGFPALWVEGEISNFTRASSGHLYLSLKDAGAQVRCAMFKGRATSLKLTPKNGLKVLVRGKVGLYEPRGEYQFIIDHMEDAGVGALQRQFEELKQRLQAQGLFAPEHKQTLPAFPRCIGVITSPTGAAIRDIINVLKRRCPQIPVMIYPVLVQGEGAKDQIVNAIRQADREQRCDVLILTRGGGSIEDLWSFNEEVVAHAIHACSLPIISGVGHEIDFTIADFVADVRAPTPSAAAELVSPDMAALQTQVQRLFFQLQRNQQRRLQTVGEHLQRLQQRLENQSPTNRLQQKVQRLDELDMRLQAALQRYVQRQQQRVINLASRLQLQSPQRQIQQQQVQLSRWQQYLRVLIQQGLAKARDRLQMQAGQLHALSPLATLERGYGIVRHQETGKVVRSTTALRLGQTVATQLPDGSFDSIVTRVP
;
A
#
# COMPACT_ATOMS: atom_id res chain seq x y z
N MET A 1 -49.77 73.17 -77.36
CA MET A 1 -49.04 71.89 -77.48
C MET A 1 -50.07 70.79 -77.27
N GLN A 2 -50.17 69.88 -78.24
CA GLN A 2 -51.13 68.79 -78.29
C GLN A 2 -51.05 67.94 -77.01
N ASN A 3 -52.20 67.62 -76.40
CA ASN A 3 -52.29 66.46 -75.53
C ASN A 3 -52.05 65.24 -76.42
N GLU A 4 -50.79 64.80 -76.53
CA GLU A 4 -50.50 63.44 -76.96
C GLU A 4 -51.24 62.51 -76.00
N GLN A 5 -52.33 61.90 -76.49
CA GLN A 5 -52.95 60.79 -75.78
C GLN A 5 -51.90 59.69 -75.69
N LEU A 6 -51.23 59.58 -74.54
CA LEU A 6 -50.35 58.48 -74.21
C LEU A 6 -51.16 57.18 -74.23
N THR A 7 -51.24 56.55 -75.40
CA THR A 7 -51.91 55.26 -75.59
C THR A 7 -50.97 54.15 -75.14
N PHE A 8 -51.11 53.74 -73.87
CA PHE A 8 -50.44 52.56 -73.36
C PHE A 8 -51.16 51.29 -73.85
N SER A 9 -50.40 50.28 -74.26
CA SER A 9 -50.94 48.93 -74.36
C SER A 9 -51.27 48.40 -72.96
N VAL A 10 -52.24 47.48 -72.86
CA VAL A 10 -52.63 46.86 -71.58
C VAL A 10 -51.42 46.25 -70.85
N SER A 11 -50.48 45.66 -71.59
CA SER A 11 -49.23 45.12 -71.04
C SER A 11 -48.29 46.21 -70.51
N GLN A 12 -48.16 47.34 -71.21
CA GLN A 12 -47.33 48.46 -70.75
C GLN A 12 -47.92 49.12 -69.51
N LEU A 13 -49.25 49.28 -69.45
CA LEU A 13 -49.95 49.83 -68.30
C LEU A 13 -49.76 48.96 -67.05
N ASN A 14 -49.89 47.64 -67.18
CA ASN A 14 -49.67 46.71 -66.05
C ASN A 14 -48.20 46.70 -65.58
N ALA A 15 -47.24 46.78 -66.50
CA ALA A 15 -45.82 46.84 -66.16
C ALA A 15 -45.47 48.14 -65.40
N GLU A 16 -46.00 49.28 -65.83
CA GLU A 16 -45.77 50.58 -65.18
C GLU A 16 -46.42 50.66 -63.80
N VAL A 17 -47.66 50.16 -63.66
CA VAL A 17 -48.34 50.04 -62.35
C VAL A 17 -47.58 49.09 -61.42
N GLY A 18 -47.12 47.94 -61.92
CA GLY A 18 -46.31 47.00 -61.14
C GLY A 18 -45.01 47.63 -60.63
N GLN A 19 -44.35 48.43 -61.47
CA GLN A 19 -43.12 49.14 -61.12
C GLN A 19 -43.36 50.23 -60.07
N LEU A 20 -44.44 51.03 -60.23
CA LEU A 20 -44.83 52.04 -59.25
C LEU A 20 -45.18 51.44 -57.89
N LEU A 21 -45.92 50.32 -57.87
CA LEU A 21 -46.25 49.62 -56.63
C LEU A 21 -45.00 49.05 -55.93
N SER A 22 -44.06 48.51 -56.71
CA SER A 22 -42.82 47.95 -56.19
C SER A 22 -41.85 49.02 -55.66
N GLN A 23 -41.87 50.22 -56.23
CA GLN A 23 -41.04 51.35 -55.79
C GLN A 23 -41.69 52.14 -54.64
N GLY A 24 -43.01 52.29 -54.66
CA GLY A 24 -43.75 53.08 -53.68
C GLY A 24 -43.93 52.40 -52.32
N PHE A 25 -43.92 51.06 -52.28
CA PHE A 25 -44.10 50.30 -51.04
C PHE A 25 -42.87 49.43 -50.72
N PRO A 26 -42.09 49.75 -49.66
CA PRO A 26 -41.05 48.86 -49.17
C PRO A 26 -41.65 47.57 -48.59
N ALA A 27 -40.82 46.65 -48.09
CA ALA A 27 -41.32 45.46 -47.42
C ALA A 27 -42.11 45.84 -46.16
N LEU A 28 -43.40 45.46 -46.11
CA LEU A 28 -44.34 45.84 -45.07
C LEU A 28 -44.78 44.62 -44.27
N TRP A 29 -45.28 44.88 -43.06
CA TRP A 29 -45.96 43.90 -42.23
C TRP A 29 -47.47 44.07 -42.36
N VAL A 30 -48.18 42.97 -42.58
CA VAL A 30 -49.63 42.93 -42.72
C VAL A 30 -50.17 41.84 -41.81
N GLU A 31 -51.15 42.21 -40.97
CA GLU A 31 -51.90 41.28 -40.14
C GLU A 31 -53.22 40.94 -40.82
N GLY A 32 -53.59 39.66 -40.84
CA GLY A 32 -54.86 39.24 -41.43
C GLY A 32 -55.18 37.78 -41.15
N GLU A 33 -56.43 37.41 -41.36
CA GLU A 33 -56.87 36.02 -41.27
C GLU A 33 -56.68 35.33 -42.62
N ILE A 34 -56.07 34.13 -42.60
CA ILE A 34 -55.91 33.32 -43.80
C ILE A 34 -57.27 32.82 -44.28
N SER A 35 -57.56 33.05 -45.55
CA SER A 35 -58.71 32.52 -46.27
C SER A 35 -58.29 31.98 -47.63
N ASN A 36 -59.08 31.08 -48.22
CA ASN A 36 -58.83 30.49 -49.55
C ASN A 36 -57.41 29.90 -49.74
N PHE A 37 -56.84 29.30 -48.68
CA PHE A 37 -55.53 28.68 -48.73
C PHE A 37 -55.49 27.49 -49.69
N THR A 38 -54.57 27.54 -50.64
CA THR A 38 -54.33 26.50 -51.65
C THR A 38 -52.83 26.27 -51.81
N ARG A 39 -52.41 25.01 -51.74
CA ARG A 39 -51.02 24.60 -52.03
C ARG A 39 -50.95 24.05 -53.46
N ALA A 40 -50.21 24.73 -54.33
CA ALA A 40 -50.00 24.27 -55.70
C ALA A 40 -49.06 23.06 -55.75
N SER A 41 -49.20 22.22 -56.78
CA SER A 41 -48.32 21.06 -57.03
C SER A 41 -46.84 21.45 -57.21
N SER A 42 -46.57 22.69 -57.63
CA SER A 42 -45.23 23.28 -57.73
C SER A 42 -44.59 23.61 -56.37
N GLY A 43 -45.34 23.55 -55.27
CA GLY A 43 -44.88 23.86 -53.93
C GLY A 43 -45.03 25.33 -53.51
N HIS A 44 -45.65 26.17 -54.35
CA HIS A 44 -46.06 27.53 -53.99
C HIS A 44 -47.35 27.53 -53.16
N LEU A 45 -47.45 28.47 -52.22
CA LEU A 45 -48.65 28.67 -51.41
C LEU A 45 -49.38 29.90 -51.91
N TYR A 46 -50.67 29.75 -52.19
CA TYR A 46 -51.57 30.84 -52.52
C TYR A 46 -52.62 30.94 -51.43
N LEU A 47 -52.83 32.14 -50.91
CA LEU A 47 -53.79 32.40 -49.84
C LEU A 47 -54.33 33.81 -49.99
N SER A 48 -55.44 34.12 -49.36
CA SER A 48 -55.96 35.49 -49.26
C SER A 48 -55.94 35.92 -47.81
N LEU A 49 -55.33 37.07 -47.52
CA LEU A 49 -55.42 37.69 -46.20
C LEU A 49 -56.64 38.60 -46.18
N LYS A 50 -57.53 38.37 -45.24
CA LYS A 50 -58.74 39.18 -45.02
C LYS A 50 -58.68 39.87 -43.66
N ASP A 51 -59.24 41.06 -43.59
CA ASP A 51 -59.59 41.77 -42.36
C ASP A 51 -61.11 42.07 -42.35
N ALA A 52 -61.57 42.97 -41.47
CA ALA A 52 -62.99 43.32 -41.36
C ALA A 52 -63.56 44.13 -42.55
N GLY A 53 -62.72 44.72 -43.40
CA GLY A 53 -63.13 45.65 -44.46
C GLY A 53 -62.53 45.37 -45.85
N ALA A 54 -61.50 44.53 -45.95
CA ALA A 54 -60.76 44.27 -47.18
C ALA A 54 -60.15 42.86 -47.23
N GLN A 55 -59.77 42.43 -48.42
CA GLN A 55 -58.99 41.21 -48.64
C GLN A 55 -57.94 41.43 -49.73
N VAL A 56 -56.79 40.77 -49.58
CA VAL A 56 -55.68 40.79 -50.54
C VAL A 56 -55.23 39.38 -50.89
N ARG A 57 -54.98 39.12 -52.17
CA ARG A 57 -54.39 37.84 -52.61
C ARG A 57 -52.89 37.83 -52.30
N CYS A 58 -52.42 36.73 -51.76
CA CYS A 58 -51.04 36.55 -51.37
C CYS A 58 -50.43 35.30 -51.99
N ALA A 59 -49.16 35.39 -52.34
CA ALA A 59 -48.38 34.28 -52.86
C ALA A 59 -47.09 34.12 -52.06
N MET A 60 -46.72 32.89 -51.73
CA MET A 60 -45.46 32.54 -51.09
C MET A 60 -44.69 31.56 -51.97
N PHE A 61 -43.48 31.95 -52.38
CA PHE A 61 -42.66 31.13 -53.25
C PHE A 61 -42.06 29.92 -52.51
N LYS A 62 -41.82 28.82 -53.23
CA LYS A 62 -41.45 27.50 -52.68
C LYS A 62 -40.28 27.60 -51.71
N GLY A 63 -39.22 28.33 -52.09
CA GLY A 63 -38.01 28.49 -51.26
C GLY A 63 -38.32 28.99 -49.84
N ARG A 64 -39.21 29.98 -49.71
CA ARG A 64 -39.64 30.53 -48.41
C ARG A 64 -40.70 29.66 -47.73
N ALA A 65 -41.58 29.04 -48.50
CA ALA A 65 -42.60 28.13 -47.98
C ALA A 65 -41.98 26.89 -47.29
N THR A 66 -40.85 26.37 -47.77
CA THR A 66 -40.16 25.22 -47.14
C THR A 66 -39.52 25.55 -45.79
N SER A 67 -39.14 26.82 -45.55
CA SER A 67 -38.57 27.26 -44.27
C SER A 67 -39.63 27.61 -43.22
N LEU A 68 -40.91 27.52 -43.56
CA LEU A 68 -42.01 27.88 -42.67
C LEU A 68 -42.22 26.78 -41.61
N LYS A 69 -42.06 27.13 -40.33
CA LYS A 69 -42.35 26.23 -39.20
C LYS A 69 -43.86 26.12 -38.90
N LEU A 70 -44.62 27.16 -39.26
CA LEU A 70 -46.07 27.23 -39.07
C LEU A 70 -46.80 26.46 -40.18
N THR A 71 -47.89 25.76 -39.86
CA THR A 71 -48.76 25.14 -40.87
C THR A 71 -49.96 26.05 -41.16
N PRO A 72 -49.95 26.82 -42.27
CA PRO A 72 -51.04 27.75 -42.57
C PRO A 72 -52.36 26.99 -42.81
N LYS A 73 -53.41 27.45 -42.14
CA LYS A 73 -54.79 26.92 -42.27
C LYS A 73 -55.76 28.08 -42.43
N ASN A 74 -56.87 27.83 -43.14
CA ASN A 74 -57.97 28.79 -43.21
C ASN A 74 -58.49 29.08 -41.79
N GLY A 75 -58.72 30.36 -41.48
CA GLY A 75 -59.14 30.81 -40.15
C GLY A 75 -58.00 31.25 -39.23
N LEU A 76 -56.73 30.98 -39.59
CA LEU A 76 -55.59 31.36 -38.76
C LEU A 76 -55.26 32.85 -38.95
N LYS A 77 -55.15 33.60 -37.85
CA LYS A 77 -54.62 34.96 -37.89
C LYS A 77 -53.11 34.93 -37.95
N VAL A 78 -52.54 35.56 -38.96
CA VAL A 78 -51.10 35.57 -39.19
C VAL A 78 -50.59 36.97 -39.41
N LEU A 79 -49.36 37.20 -38.98
CA LEU A 79 -48.59 38.39 -39.26
C LEU A 79 -47.59 38.03 -40.37
N VAL A 80 -47.74 38.64 -41.54
CA VAL A 80 -46.88 38.38 -42.69
C VAL A 80 -46.02 39.59 -43.01
N ARG A 81 -44.77 39.34 -43.41
CA ARG A 81 -43.88 40.35 -44.00
C ARG A 81 -43.71 40.06 -45.47
N GLY A 82 -43.82 41.08 -46.30
CA GLY A 82 -43.74 40.88 -47.74
C GLY A 82 -43.74 42.18 -48.53
N LYS A 83 -43.78 42.03 -49.86
CA LYS A 83 -43.82 43.14 -50.80
C LYS A 83 -45.11 43.15 -51.59
N VAL A 84 -45.58 44.35 -51.86
CA VAL A 84 -46.71 44.58 -52.75
C VAL A 84 -46.25 44.43 -54.19
N GLY A 85 -47.03 43.74 -55.01
CA GLY A 85 -46.77 43.59 -56.44
C GLY A 85 -48.05 43.43 -57.24
N LEU A 86 -47.89 43.37 -58.56
CA LEU A 86 -48.99 43.13 -59.50
C LEU A 86 -48.71 41.85 -60.28
N TYR A 87 -49.72 41.00 -60.47
CA TYR A 87 -49.64 39.86 -61.38
C TYR A 87 -49.93 40.33 -62.80
N GLU A 88 -48.87 40.75 -63.50
CA GLU A 88 -48.91 41.38 -64.83
C GLU A 88 -49.82 40.69 -65.87
N PRO A 89 -49.89 39.34 -65.98
CA PRO A 89 -50.73 38.67 -66.97
C PRO A 89 -52.23 38.85 -66.76
N ARG A 90 -52.68 39.15 -65.54
CA ARG A 90 -54.10 39.37 -65.21
C ARG A 90 -54.40 40.75 -64.61
N GLY A 91 -53.37 41.57 -64.37
CA GLY A 91 -53.51 42.87 -63.73
C GLY A 91 -54.04 42.80 -62.29
N GLU A 92 -53.87 41.67 -61.61
CA GLU A 92 -54.38 41.50 -60.24
C GLU A 92 -53.35 41.96 -59.19
N TYR A 93 -53.82 42.69 -58.18
CA TYR A 93 -53.01 43.09 -57.04
C TYR A 93 -52.66 41.90 -56.14
N GLN A 94 -51.38 41.74 -55.79
CA GLN A 94 -50.91 40.63 -54.98
C GLN A 94 -49.86 41.05 -53.94
N PHE A 95 -49.82 40.32 -52.82
CA PHE A 95 -48.82 40.47 -51.78
C PHE A 95 -47.89 39.25 -51.74
N ILE A 96 -46.60 39.46 -52.00
CA ILE A 96 -45.59 38.40 -52.00
C ILE A 96 -45.04 38.25 -50.59
N ILE A 97 -45.34 37.13 -49.94
CA ILE A 97 -44.94 36.86 -48.56
C ILE A 97 -43.51 36.34 -48.52
N ASP A 98 -42.65 37.05 -47.80
CA ASP A 98 -41.28 36.64 -47.51
C ASP A 98 -41.18 35.87 -46.18
N HIS A 99 -41.98 36.27 -45.20
CA HIS A 99 -42.00 35.70 -43.84
C HIS A 99 -43.43 35.68 -43.28
N MET A 100 -43.77 34.63 -42.52
CA MET A 100 -45.10 34.48 -41.92
C MET A 100 -44.96 33.90 -40.50
N GLU A 101 -45.62 34.55 -39.55
CA GLU A 101 -45.70 34.14 -38.15
C GLU A 101 -47.15 34.18 -37.68
N ASP A 102 -47.43 33.46 -36.60
CA ASP A 102 -48.74 33.50 -35.97
C ASP A 102 -48.94 34.86 -35.28
N ALA A 103 -50.02 35.56 -35.59
CA ALA A 103 -50.30 36.87 -35.01
C ALA A 103 -50.55 36.79 -33.49
N GLY A 104 -51.02 35.64 -32.97
CA GLY A 104 -51.26 35.43 -31.55
C GLY A 104 -49.98 35.45 -30.72
N VAL A 105 -48.89 34.86 -31.23
CA VAL A 105 -47.60 34.77 -30.54
C VAL A 105 -46.94 36.15 -30.43
N GLY A 106 -47.01 36.97 -31.48
CA GLY A 106 -46.40 38.32 -31.49
C GLY A 106 -47.13 39.35 -30.61
N ALA A 107 -48.43 39.16 -30.35
CA ALA A 107 -49.18 39.97 -29.39
C ALA A 107 -48.82 39.61 -27.94
N LEU A 108 -48.76 38.30 -27.63
CA LEU A 108 -48.37 37.79 -26.31
C LEU A 108 -46.92 38.16 -25.97
N GLN A 109 -46.00 38.08 -26.93
CA GLN A 109 -44.60 38.45 -26.69
C GLN A 109 -44.45 39.94 -26.36
N ARG A 110 -45.17 40.84 -27.05
CA ARG A 110 -45.19 42.27 -26.73
C ARG A 110 -45.76 42.52 -25.33
N GLN A 111 -46.88 41.89 -24.99
CA GLN A 111 -47.47 41.99 -23.64
C GLN A 111 -46.51 41.50 -22.55
N PHE A 112 -45.77 40.43 -22.82
CA PHE A 112 -44.76 39.90 -21.90
C PHE A 112 -43.61 40.90 -21.69
N GLU A 113 -43.08 41.49 -22.75
CA GLU A 113 -41.99 42.47 -22.66
C GLU A 113 -42.43 43.75 -21.93
N GLU A 114 -43.61 44.27 -22.24
CA GLU A 114 -44.20 45.43 -21.53
C GLU A 114 -44.40 45.15 -20.04
N LEU A 115 -44.96 43.99 -19.71
CA LEU A 115 -45.19 43.60 -18.32
C LEU A 115 -43.88 43.36 -17.57
N LYS A 116 -42.90 42.73 -18.20
CA LYS A 116 -41.56 42.55 -17.63
C LYS A 116 -40.91 43.89 -17.31
N GLN A 117 -40.95 44.86 -18.22
CA GLN A 117 -40.40 46.20 -17.96
C GLN A 117 -41.13 46.90 -16.81
N ARG A 118 -42.46 46.80 -16.75
CA ARG A 118 -43.26 47.40 -15.69
C ARG A 118 -42.95 46.82 -14.31
N LEU A 119 -42.88 45.49 -14.19
CA LEU A 119 -42.57 44.82 -12.92
C LEU A 119 -41.10 45.00 -12.51
N GLN A 120 -40.19 45.09 -13.49
CA GLN A 120 -38.80 45.43 -13.23
C GLN A 120 -38.67 46.86 -12.66
N ALA A 121 -39.41 47.82 -13.21
CA ALA A 121 -39.42 49.19 -12.73
C ALA A 121 -40.01 49.32 -11.30
N GLN A 122 -40.92 48.41 -10.93
CA GLN A 122 -41.43 48.30 -9.56
C GLN A 122 -40.45 47.61 -8.59
N GLY A 123 -39.33 47.07 -9.07
CA GLY A 123 -38.30 46.46 -8.23
C GLY A 123 -38.54 44.99 -7.84
N LEU A 124 -39.58 44.33 -8.35
CA LEU A 124 -39.94 42.95 -7.96
C LEU A 124 -38.86 41.91 -8.30
N PHE A 125 -37.94 42.22 -9.23
CA PHE A 125 -36.86 41.33 -9.64
C PHE A 125 -35.55 41.56 -8.89
N ALA A 126 -35.49 42.53 -7.96
CA ALA A 126 -34.26 42.88 -7.27
C ALA A 126 -33.74 41.73 -6.41
N PRO A 127 -32.43 41.40 -6.46
CA PRO A 127 -31.86 40.29 -5.71
C PRO A 127 -31.95 40.49 -4.18
N GLU A 128 -32.09 41.74 -3.72
CA GLU A 128 -32.22 42.10 -2.30
C GLU A 128 -33.52 41.59 -1.66
N HIS A 129 -34.57 41.37 -2.48
CA HIS A 129 -35.85 40.85 -2.01
C HIS A 129 -35.93 39.33 -2.07
N LYS A 130 -34.90 38.66 -2.60
CA LYS A 130 -34.89 37.20 -2.77
C LYS A 130 -34.45 36.51 -1.48
N GLN A 131 -35.22 35.53 -1.07
CA GLN A 131 -34.98 34.73 0.13
C GLN A 131 -34.01 33.58 -0.16
N THR A 132 -33.25 33.19 0.86
CA THR A 132 -32.32 32.06 0.76
C THR A 132 -33.04 30.74 1.01
N LEU A 133 -32.71 29.72 0.21
CA LEU A 133 -33.30 28.39 0.37
C LEU A 133 -32.81 27.73 1.67
N PRO A 134 -33.70 27.06 2.41
CA PRO A 134 -33.31 26.30 3.60
C PRO A 134 -32.45 25.10 3.16
N ALA A 135 -31.29 24.92 3.82
CA ALA A 135 -30.40 23.79 3.52
C ALA A 135 -31.01 22.42 3.90
N PHE A 136 -31.93 22.41 4.87
CA PHE A 136 -32.61 21.21 5.37
C PHE A 136 -34.10 21.50 5.60
N PRO A 137 -34.92 21.51 4.54
CA PRO A 137 -36.35 21.72 4.69
C PRO A 137 -36.98 20.52 5.43
N ARG A 138 -37.85 20.80 6.39
CA ARG A 138 -38.68 19.82 7.10
C ARG A 138 -39.90 19.43 6.28
N CYS A 139 -40.41 20.32 5.44
CA CYS A 139 -41.50 20.00 4.51
C CYS A 139 -41.42 20.87 3.24
N ILE A 140 -41.70 20.25 2.10
CA ILE A 140 -41.66 20.88 0.77
C ILE A 140 -43.09 20.98 0.26
N GLY A 141 -43.55 22.19 -0.06
CA GLY A 141 -44.82 22.42 -0.75
C GLY A 141 -44.62 22.38 -2.26
N VAL A 142 -45.50 21.70 -2.98
CA VAL A 142 -45.46 21.64 -4.45
C VAL A 142 -46.80 22.13 -5.00
N ILE A 143 -46.76 23.24 -5.74
CA ILE A 143 -47.91 23.84 -6.41
C ILE A 143 -47.86 23.40 -7.87
N THR A 144 -48.74 22.45 -8.24
CA THR A 144 -48.77 21.83 -9.58
C THR A 144 -50.11 21.13 -9.79
N SER A 145 -50.38 20.67 -11.02
CA SER A 145 -51.51 19.79 -11.29
C SER A 145 -51.31 18.40 -10.65
N PRO A 146 -52.37 17.78 -10.09
CA PRO A 146 -52.28 16.51 -9.37
C PRO A 146 -51.95 15.30 -10.28
N THR A 147 -52.18 15.41 -11.59
CA THR A 147 -52.04 14.31 -12.55
C THR A 147 -50.86 14.47 -13.53
N GLY A 148 -50.12 15.58 -13.46
CA GLY A 148 -49.08 15.93 -14.44
C GLY A 148 -47.79 15.08 -14.38
N ALA A 149 -46.93 15.20 -15.39
CA ALA A 149 -45.59 14.59 -15.37
C ALA A 149 -44.67 15.27 -14.35
N ALA A 150 -44.75 16.60 -14.22
CA ALA A 150 -43.90 17.40 -13.33
C ALA A 150 -43.95 16.94 -11.86
N ILE A 151 -45.13 16.59 -11.34
CA ILE A 151 -45.26 16.11 -9.96
C ILE A 151 -44.59 14.74 -9.77
N ARG A 152 -44.69 13.85 -10.77
CA ARG A 152 -44.06 12.52 -10.72
C ARG A 152 -42.54 12.65 -10.73
N ASP A 153 -42.02 13.56 -11.56
CA ASP A 153 -40.60 13.84 -11.65
C ASP A 153 -40.04 14.38 -10.33
N ILE A 154 -40.71 15.36 -9.72
CA ILE A 154 -40.36 15.88 -8.40
C ILE A 154 -40.37 14.77 -7.34
N ILE A 155 -41.46 14.00 -7.26
CA ILE A 155 -41.58 12.91 -6.28
C ILE A 155 -40.47 11.86 -6.47
N ASN A 156 -40.13 11.51 -7.71
CA ASN A 156 -39.07 10.55 -8.00
C ASN A 156 -37.69 11.06 -7.55
N VAL A 157 -37.38 12.32 -7.81
CA VAL A 157 -36.13 12.95 -7.37
C VAL A 157 -36.06 13.00 -5.83
N LEU A 158 -37.12 13.46 -5.18
CA LEU A 158 -37.19 13.57 -3.72
C LEU A 158 -37.12 12.20 -3.04
N LYS A 159 -37.79 11.17 -3.58
CA LYS A 159 -37.67 9.78 -3.08
C LYS A 159 -36.25 9.23 -3.20
N ARG A 160 -35.54 9.57 -4.28
CA ARG A 160 -34.17 9.11 -4.52
C ARG A 160 -33.16 9.83 -3.61
N ARG A 161 -33.28 11.16 -3.44
CA ARG A 161 -32.28 11.98 -2.73
C ARG A 161 -32.59 12.19 -1.25
N CYS A 162 -33.85 12.38 -0.87
CA CYS A 162 -34.26 12.68 0.50
C CYS A 162 -35.67 12.14 0.85
N PRO A 163 -35.87 10.81 0.93
CA PRO A 163 -37.20 10.21 1.14
C PRO A 163 -37.85 10.54 2.50
N GLN A 164 -37.10 11.11 3.44
CA GLN A 164 -37.58 11.45 4.79
C GLN A 164 -38.33 12.79 4.84
N ILE A 165 -38.19 13.64 3.83
CA ILE A 165 -38.83 14.96 3.82
C ILE A 165 -40.27 14.81 3.29
N PRO A 166 -41.30 15.13 4.09
CA PRO A 166 -42.68 15.12 3.64
C PRO A 166 -42.93 16.16 2.54
N VAL A 167 -43.70 15.75 1.53
CA VAL A 167 -44.09 16.58 0.39
C VAL A 167 -45.58 16.88 0.50
N MET A 168 -45.94 18.16 0.53
CA MET A 168 -47.31 18.63 0.57
C MET A 168 -47.71 19.16 -0.80
N ILE A 169 -48.81 18.64 -1.36
CA ILE A 169 -49.24 18.98 -2.72
C ILE A 169 -50.39 19.96 -2.63
N TYR A 170 -50.24 21.12 -3.26
CA TYR A 170 -51.30 22.11 -3.46
C TYR A 170 -51.80 22.00 -4.91
N PRO A 171 -52.90 21.28 -5.16
CA PRO A 171 -53.36 21.01 -6.51
C PRO A 171 -53.94 22.27 -7.15
N VAL A 172 -53.40 22.67 -8.30
CA VAL A 172 -53.89 23.81 -9.08
C VAL A 172 -54.02 23.47 -10.56
N LEU A 173 -54.91 24.17 -11.25
CA LEU A 173 -54.88 24.26 -12.71
C LEU A 173 -53.63 25.02 -13.13
N VAL A 174 -52.81 24.40 -13.97
CA VAL A 174 -51.53 24.95 -14.46
C VAL A 174 -51.65 25.62 -15.83
N GLN A 175 -52.82 25.51 -16.47
CA GLN A 175 -53.12 26.10 -17.78
C GLN A 175 -54.63 26.36 -17.90
N GLY A 176 -55.01 27.27 -18.79
CA GLY A 176 -56.40 27.60 -19.07
C GLY A 176 -56.97 28.73 -18.22
N GLU A 177 -58.23 29.09 -18.49
CA GLU A 177 -58.94 30.18 -17.83
C GLU A 177 -59.17 29.86 -16.35
N GLY A 178 -58.78 30.76 -15.45
CA GLY A 178 -58.86 30.58 -13.99
C GLY A 178 -57.63 29.93 -13.33
N ALA A 179 -56.62 29.50 -14.10
CA ALA A 179 -55.38 28.96 -13.54
C ALA A 179 -54.62 29.97 -12.66
N LYS A 180 -54.55 31.24 -13.09
CA LYS A 180 -53.89 32.32 -12.34
C LYS A 180 -54.45 32.52 -10.93
N ASP A 181 -55.77 32.51 -10.78
CA ASP A 181 -56.42 32.71 -9.48
C ASP A 181 -56.19 31.52 -8.55
N GLN A 182 -56.18 30.30 -9.09
CA GLN A 182 -55.86 29.10 -8.31
C GLN A 182 -54.40 29.08 -7.83
N ILE A 183 -53.45 29.47 -8.68
CA ILE A 183 -52.03 29.59 -8.32
C ILE A 183 -51.87 30.61 -7.18
N VAL A 184 -52.47 31.80 -7.30
CA VAL A 184 -52.42 32.85 -6.27
C VAL A 184 -53.03 32.36 -4.95
N ASN A 185 -54.17 31.68 -5.02
CA ASN A 185 -54.84 31.15 -3.83
C ASN A 185 -54.01 30.04 -3.16
N ALA A 186 -53.36 29.17 -3.93
CA ALA A 186 -52.48 28.13 -3.41
C ALA A 186 -51.22 28.71 -2.73
N ILE A 187 -50.60 29.74 -3.32
CA ILE A 187 -49.45 30.44 -2.70
C ILE A 187 -49.89 31.06 -1.37
N ARG A 188 -51.00 31.82 -1.37
CA ARG A 188 -51.54 32.44 -0.15
C ARG A 188 -51.97 31.43 0.89
N GLN A 189 -52.49 30.28 0.48
CA GLN A 189 -52.86 29.20 1.39
C GLN A 189 -51.61 28.62 2.06
N ALA A 190 -50.59 28.29 1.27
CA ALA A 190 -49.33 27.75 1.80
C ALA A 190 -48.63 28.74 2.75
N ASP A 191 -48.63 30.02 2.39
CA ASP A 191 -48.08 31.11 3.20
C ASP A 191 -48.86 31.34 4.51
N ARG A 192 -50.18 31.11 4.53
CA ARG A 192 -50.98 31.16 5.78
C ARG A 192 -50.78 29.93 6.65
N GLU A 193 -50.67 28.75 6.04
CA GLU A 193 -50.55 27.49 6.78
C GLU A 193 -49.16 27.32 7.42
N GLN A 194 -48.10 27.88 6.82
CA GLN A 194 -46.70 27.79 7.32
C GLN A 194 -46.27 26.36 7.66
N ARG A 195 -46.82 25.37 6.94
CA ARG A 195 -46.53 23.94 7.12
C ARG A 195 -45.30 23.49 6.34
N CYS A 196 -44.95 24.24 5.31
CA CYS A 196 -43.81 23.99 4.42
C CYS A 196 -42.75 25.07 4.66
N ASP A 197 -41.48 24.72 4.52
CA ASP A 197 -40.38 25.69 4.64
C ASP A 197 -39.98 26.29 3.28
N VAL A 198 -40.46 25.70 2.18
CA VAL A 198 -40.13 26.08 0.81
C VAL A 198 -41.24 25.58 -0.12
N LEU A 199 -41.51 26.38 -1.17
CA LEU A 199 -42.52 26.06 -2.18
C LEU A 199 -41.86 25.87 -3.54
N ILE A 200 -42.31 24.85 -4.28
CA ILE A 200 -41.96 24.62 -5.68
C ILE A 200 -43.20 24.91 -6.52
N LEU A 201 -43.15 25.98 -7.30
CA LEU A 201 -44.13 26.26 -8.33
C LEU A 201 -43.64 25.62 -9.63
N THR A 202 -44.40 24.68 -10.18
CA THR A 202 -43.94 23.93 -11.35
C THR A 202 -45.07 23.59 -12.31
N ARG A 203 -44.68 23.30 -13.54
CA ARG A 203 -45.52 22.76 -14.59
C ARG A 203 -44.70 21.80 -15.47
N GLY A 204 -45.38 20.87 -16.15
CA GLY A 204 -44.75 20.11 -17.23
C GLY A 204 -44.49 20.96 -18.48
N GLY A 205 -43.92 20.36 -19.53
CA GLY A 205 -43.76 21.04 -20.83
C GLY A 205 -45.08 21.54 -21.43
N GLY A 206 -45.00 22.57 -22.27
CA GLY A 206 -46.14 23.18 -22.94
C GLY A 206 -45.72 24.31 -23.88
N SER A 207 -46.64 24.80 -24.72
CA SER A 207 -46.39 25.98 -25.55
C SER A 207 -46.36 27.28 -24.71
N ILE A 208 -45.98 28.40 -25.32
CA ILE A 208 -45.90 29.69 -24.63
C ILE A 208 -47.27 30.20 -24.15
N GLU A 209 -48.34 29.90 -24.89
CA GLU A 209 -49.74 30.22 -24.55
C GLU A 209 -50.17 29.51 -23.26
N ASP A 210 -49.73 28.28 -23.18
CA ASP A 210 -49.94 27.34 -22.10
C ASP A 210 -49.22 27.78 -20.81
N LEU A 211 -48.10 28.51 -20.94
CA LEU A 211 -47.32 29.09 -19.83
C LEU A 211 -47.83 30.48 -19.42
N TRP A 212 -48.79 31.06 -20.15
CA TRP A 212 -49.21 32.44 -19.94
C TRP A 212 -49.77 32.72 -18.55
N SER A 213 -50.38 31.71 -17.91
CA SER A 213 -50.90 31.82 -16.54
C SER A 213 -49.82 32.22 -15.51
N PHE A 214 -48.54 31.94 -15.78
CA PHE A 214 -47.40 32.31 -14.94
C PHE A 214 -46.79 33.67 -15.29
N ASN A 215 -47.23 34.27 -16.40
CA ASN A 215 -46.85 35.61 -16.82
C ASN A 215 -47.83 36.68 -16.30
N GLU A 216 -48.89 36.30 -15.58
CA GLU A 216 -49.89 37.23 -15.08
C GLU A 216 -49.38 38.07 -13.90
N GLU A 217 -49.68 39.37 -13.89
CA GLU A 217 -49.24 40.33 -12.88
C GLU A 217 -49.65 39.91 -11.44
N VAL A 218 -50.85 39.34 -11.29
CA VAL A 218 -51.34 38.87 -9.98
C VAL A 218 -50.50 37.73 -9.39
N VAL A 219 -49.93 36.87 -10.24
CA VAL A 219 -49.05 35.77 -9.82
C VAL A 219 -47.70 36.32 -9.39
N ALA A 220 -47.15 37.29 -10.14
CA ALA A 220 -45.91 37.97 -9.77
C ALA A 220 -46.00 38.62 -8.38
N HIS A 221 -47.06 39.39 -8.10
CA HIS A 221 -47.25 39.98 -6.78
C HIS A 221 -47.46 38.94 -5.67
N ALA A 222 -48.15 37.84 -5.96
CA ALA A 222 -48.35 36.77 -4.98
C ALA A 222 -47.04 36.05 -4.62
N ILE A 223 -46.15 35.81 -5.59
CA ILE A 223 -44.82 35.24 -5.34
C ILE A 223 -43.99 36.21 -4.50
N HIS A 224 -43.94 37.48 -4.87
CA HIS A 224 -43.14 38.50 -4.16
C HIS A 224 -43.63 38.74 -2.72
N ALA A 225 -44.93 38.67 -2.46
CA ALA A 225 -45.50 38.88 -1.13
C ALA A 225 -45.41 37.65 -0.21
N CYS A 226 -44.99 36.49 -0.73
CA CYS A 226 -44.91 35.25 0.03
C CYS A 226 -43.74 35.30 1.02
N SER A 227 -43.98 34.89 2.27
CA SER A 227 -42.93 34.80 3.29
C SER A 227 -42.11 33.52 3.20
N LEU A 228 -42.61 32.51 2.49
CA LEU A 228 -41.88 31.27 2.20
C LEU A 228 -41.07 31.41 0.91
N PRO A 229 -39.83 30.89 0.86
CA PRO A 229 -39.04 30.91 -0.36
C PRO A 229 -39.70 30.06 -1.45
N ILE A 230 -39.79 30.62 -2.66
CA ILE A 230 -40.42 30.00 -3.83
C ILE A 230 -39.38 29.70 -4.90
N ILE A 231 -39.42 28.47 -5.41
CA ILE A 231 -38.68 28.04 -6.59
C ILE A 231 -39.62 27.92 -7.76
N SER A 232 -39.28 28.58 -8.86
CA SER A 232 -39.97 28.38 -10.13
C SER A 232 -39.28 27.30 -10.93
N GLY A 233 -40.01 26.23 -11.24
CA GLY A 233 -39.62 25.15 -12.15
C GLY A 233 -40.61 25.05 -13.32
N VAL A 234 -41.00 26.19 -13.88
CA VAL A 234 -42.03 26.32 -14.93
C VAL A 234 -41.39 26.54 -16.31
N GLY A 235 -40.40 27.43 -16.40
CA GLY A 235 -39.70 27.72 -17.65
C GLY A 235 -38.79 26.57 -18.11
N HIS A 236 -38.58 26.49 -19.43
CA HIS A 236 -37.54 25.64 -20.02
C HIS A 236 -36.26 26.47 -20.21
N GLU A 237 -35.18 25.88 -20.73
CA GLU A 237 -33.90 26.59 -20.94
C GLU A 237 -34.02 27.85 -21.82
N ILE A 238 -35.04 27.91 -22.70
CA ILE A 238 -35.22 28.98 -23.70
C ILE A 238 -36.42 29.89 -23.38
N ASP A 239 -37.46 29.36 -22.74
CA ASP A 239 -38.72 30.08 -22.48
C ASP A 239 -38.81 30.52 -21.01
N PHE A 240 -38.49 31.80 -20.76
CA PHE A 240 -38.57 32.41 -19.43
C PHE A 240 -39.97 32.96 -19.14
N THR A 241 -40.48 32.69 -17.95
CA THR A 241 -41.73 33.26 -17.46
C THR A 241 -41.48 34.39 -16.44
N ILE A 242 -42.48 35.25 -16.20
CA ILE A 242 -42.38 36.29 -15.18
C ILE A 242 -42.24 35.67 -13.79
N ALA A 243 -42.95 34.57 -13.52
CA ALA A 243 -42.77 33.80 -12.29
C ALA A 243 -41.29 33.39 -12.06
N ASP A 244 -40.54 33.02 -13.11
CA ASP A 244 -39.11 32.68 -12.99
C ASP A 244 -38.23 33.88 -12.59
N PHE A 245 -38.61 35.10 -12.96
CA PHE A 245 -37.88 36.31 -12.60
C PHE A 245 -38.16 36.75 -11.16
N VAL A 246 -39.42 36.64 -10.73
CA VAL A 246 -39.85 37.03 -9.37
C VAL A 246 -39.46 36.00 -8.32
N ALA A 247 -39.48 34.71 -8.66
CA ALA A 247 -39.10 33.65 -7.72
C ALA A 247 -37.69 33.85 -7.15
N ASP A 248 -37.49 33.36 -5.94
CA ASP A 248 -36.22 33.46 -5.22
C ASP A 248 -35.12 32.71 -5.96
N VAL A 249 -35.45 31.51 -6.44
CA VAL A 249 -34.56 30.67 -7.23
C VAL A 249 -35.29 30.10 -8.44
N ARG A 250 -34.63 30.16 -9.60
CA ARG A 250 -35.11 29.53 -10.84
C ARG A 250 -34.49 28.15 -11.01
N ALA A 251 -35.32 27.20 -11.38
CA ALA A 251 -34.92 25.88 -11.87
C ALA A 251 -35.36 25.69 -13.33
N PRO A 252 -34.52 25.11 -14.20
CA PRO A 252 -34.85 24.89 -15.61
C PRO A 252 -35.85 23.75 -15.85
N THR A 253 -36.10 22.90 -14.85
CA THR A 253 -37.03 21.77 -14.94
C THR A 253 -37.66 21.49 -13.56
N PRO A 254 -38.82 20.81 -13.51
CA PRO A 254 -39.40 20.31 -12.26
C PRO A 254 -38.40 19.45 -11.45
N SER A 255 -37.66 18.57 -12.14
CA SER A 255 -36.63 17.73 -11.53
C SER A 255 -35.51 18.56 -10.91
N ALA A 256 -35.01 19.58 -11.61
CA ALA A 256 -33.97 20.45 -11.09
C ALA A 256 -34.45 21.27 -9.87
N ALA A 257 -35.72 21.68 -9.84
CA ALA A 257 -36.30 22.34 -8.68
C ALA A 257 -36.25 21.43 -7.44
N ALA A 258 -36.60 20.15 -7.61
CA ALA A 258 -36.49 19.16 -6.55
C ALA A 258 -35.03 18.91 -6.10
N GLU A 259 -34.07 18.94 -7.02
CA GLU A 259 -32.64 18.77 -6.67
C GLU A 259 -32.07 19.94 -5.88
N LEU A 260 -32.50 21.18 -6.16
CA LEU A 260 -32.04 22.37 -5.45
C LEU A 260 -32.54 22.43 -4.00
N VAL A 261 -33.74 21.90 -3.74
CA VAL A 261 -34.34 21.85 -2.39
C VAL A 261 -33.87 20.64 -1.60
N SER A 262 -33.52 19.56 -2.29
CA SER A 262 -33.20 18.29 -1.67
C SER A 262 -31.73 18.23 -1.24
N PRO A 263 -31.44 18.06 0.06
CA PRO A 263 -30.11 17.66 0.48
C PRO A 263 -29.77 16.27 -0.08
N ASP A 264 -28.48 16.01 -0.32
CA ASP A 264 -27.99 14.68 -0.71
C ASP A 264 -27.76 13.82 0.55
N MET A 265 -28.71 12.93 0.84
CA MET A 265 -28.61 12.04 2.00
C MET A 265 -27.42 11.07 1.91
N ALA A 266 -27.04 10.61 0.71
CA ALA A 266 -25.91 9.71 0.55
C ALA A 266 -24.59 10.44 0.87
N ALA A 267 -24.46 11.69 0.46
CA ALA A 267 -23.33 12.53 0.82
C ALA A 267 -23.25 12.78 2.34
N LEU A 268 -24.39 13.09 2.98
CA LEU A 268 -24.46 13.30 4.43
C LEU A 268 -24.13 12.04 5.22
N GLN A 269 -24.67 10.88 4.83
CA GLN A 269 -24.31 9.60 5.45
C GLN A 269 -22.82 9.32 5.34
N THR A 270 -22.24 9.55 4.16
CA THR A 270 -20.79 9.39 3.93
C THR A 270 -19.98 10.34 4.81
N GLN A 271 -20.44 11.58 4.98
CA GLN A 271 -19.79 12.56 5.84
C GLN A 271 -19.85 12.15 7.32
N VAL A 272 -21.00 11.69 7.81
CA VAL A 272 -21.17 11.19 9.18
C VAL A 272 -20.28 9.98 9.43
N GLN A 273 -20.25 9.01 8.50
CA GLN A 273 -19.36 7.85 8.59
C GLN A 273 -17.88 8.26 8.64
N ARG A 274 -17.47 9.22 7.79
CA ARG A 274 -16.10 9.75 7.80
C ARG A 274 -15.75 10.38 9.14
N LEU A 275 -16.64 11.22 9.70
CA LEU A 275 -16.44 11.84 11.01
C LEU A 275 -16.35 10.80 12.13
N PHE A 276 -17.17 9.75 12.07
CA PHE A 276 -17.13 8.64 13.02
C PHE A 276 -15.80 7.88 12.98
N PHE A 277 -15.31 7.52 11.79
CA PHE A 277 -14.00 6.87 11.66
C PHE A 277 -12.83 7.76 12.12
N GLN A 278 -12.92 9.07 11.87
CA GLN A 278 -11.93 10.02 12.37
C GLN A 278 -11.94 10.11 13.90
N LEU A 279 -13.12 10.16 14.53
CA LEU A 279 -13.27 10.13 15.98
C LEU A 279 -12.63 8.87 16.57
N GLN A 280 -12.96 7.69 16.04
CA GLN A 280 -12.42 6.41 16.51
C GLN A 280 -10.89 6.38 16.41
N ARG A 281 -10.32 6.82 15.27
CA ARG A 281 -8.87 6.86 15.07
C ARG A 281 -8.18 7.81 16.06
N ASN A 282 -8.77 8.97 16.33
CA ASN A 282 -8.23 9.93 17.28
C ASN A 282 -8.29 9.41 18.72
N GLN A 283 -9.39 8.73 19.09
CA GLN A 283 -9.51 8.10 20.40
C GLN A 283 -8.46 7.00 20.58
N GLN A 284 -8.29 6.13 19.58
CA GLN A 284 -7.31 5.05 19.64
C GLN A 284 -5.87 5.58 19.74
N ARG A 285 -5.53 6.61 18.96
CA ARG A 285 -4.23 7.30 19.07
C ARG A 285 -4.00 7.88 20.47
N ARG A 286 -5.02 8.54 21.05
CA ARG A 286 -4.91 9.11 22.39
C ARG A 286 -4.67 8.04 23.45
N LEU A 287 -5.41 6.92 23.37
CA LEU A 287 -5.21 5.79 24.27
C LEU A 287 -3.81 5.18 24.12
N GLN A 288 -3.32 5.04 22.89
CA GLN A 288 -1.97 4.55 22.63
C GLN A 288 -0.90 5.48 23.21
N THR A 289 -1.00 6.79 22.98
CA THR A 289 -0.05 7.78 23.53
C THR A 289 -0.03 7.76 25.07
N VAL A 290 -1.21 7.67 25.70
CA VAL A 290 -1.31 7.57 27.16
C VAL A 290 -0.72 6.25 27.67
N GLY A 291 -0.96 5.14 26.97
CA GLY A 291 -0.38 3.83 27.29
C GLY A 291 1.15 3.83 27.20
N GLU A 292 1.71 4.38 26.12
CA GLU A 292 3.17 4.53 25.95
C GLU A 292 3.78 5.47 27.01
N HIS A 293 3.05 6.49 27.45
CA HIS A 293 3.51 7.38 28.53
C HIS A 293 3.51 6.64 29.88
N LEU A 294 2.46 5.90 30.20
CA LEU A 294 2.38 5.08 31.41
C LEU A 294 3.49 4.01 31.45
N GLN A 295 3.72 3.30 30.35
CA GLN A 295 4.81 2.32 30.25
C GLN A 295 6.18 2.96 30.49
N ARG A 296 6.44 4.14 29.91
CA ARG A 296 7.68 4.88 30.15
C ARG A 296 7.82 5.31 31.61
N LEU A 297 6.76 5.78 32.25
CA LEU A 297 6.78 6.14 33.67
C LEU A 297 7.02 4.93 34.56
N GLN A 298 6.38 3.79 34.25
CA GLN A 298 6.57 2.54 34.98
C GLN A 298 8.01 2.03 34.84
N GLN A 299 8.57 1.98 33.64
CA GLN A 299 9.98 1.61 33.43
C GLN A 299 10.94 2.56 34.15
N ARG A 300 10.65 3.87 34.19
CA ARG A 300 11.45 4.82 34.97
C ARG A 300 11.38 4.51 36.46
N LEU A 301 10.19 4.20 36.99
CA LEU A 301 10.01 3.83 38.39
C LEU A 301 10.79 2.54 38.73
N GLU A 302 10.69 1.51 37.88
CA GLU A 302 11.39 0.23 38.05
C GLU A 302 12.92 0.39 37.97
N ASN A 303 13.42 1.19 37.02
CA ASN A 303 14.85 1.43 36.84
C ASN A 303 15.44 2.39 37.90
N GLN A 304 14.62 3.27 38.47
CA GLN A 304 15.01 4.16 39.57
C GLN A 304 14.76 3.53 40.94
N SER A 305 14.11 2.36 40.99
CA SER A 305 13.92 1.59 42.22
C SER A 305 15.27 1.38 42.91
N PRO A 306 15.46 1.95 44.11
CA PRO A 306 16.67 1.77 44.90
C PRO A 306 16.98 0.29 45.14
N THR A 307 15.94 -0.54 45.26
CA THR A 307 16.03 -1.98 45.48
C THR A 307 16.73 -2.70 44.33
N ASN A 308 16.37 -2.41 43.08
CA ASN A 308 16.99 -3.03 41.90
C ASN A 308 18.47 -2.62 41.77
N ARG A 309 18.77 -1.34 42.01
CA ARG A 309 20.15 -0.84 42.03
C ARG A 309 20.96 -1.48 43.16
N LEU A 310 20.38 -1.64 44.34
CA LEU A 310 21.04 -2.29 45.48
C LEU A 310 21.30 -3.77 45.18
N GLN A 311 20.33 -4.48 44.61
CA GLN A 311 20.44 -5.90 44.28
C GLN A 311 21.52 -6.15 43.22
N GLN A 312 21.63 -5.30 42.20
CA GLN A 312 22.74 -5.35 41.23
C GLN A 312 24.11 -5.12 41.89
N LYS A 313 24.19 -4.21 42.87
CA LYS A 313 25.44 -3.97 43.61
C LYS A 313 25.80 -5.13 44.53
N VAL A 314 24.82 -5.76 45.18
CA VAL A 314 25.01 -6.97 45.98
C VAL A 314 25.52 -8.11 45.12
N GLN A 315 24.87 -8.39 43.99
CA GLN A 315 25.33 -9.43 43.06
C GLN A 315 26.75 -9.16 42.54
N ARG A 316 27.08 -7.89 42.29
CA ARG A 316 28.44 -7.51 41.88
C ARG A 316 29.47 -7.72 42.98
N LEU A 317 29.11 -7.50 44.24
CA LEU A 317 29.98 -7.81 45.39
C LEU A 317 30.23 -9.32 45.47
N ASP A 318 29.20 -10.14 45.31
CA ASP A 318 29.33 -11.60 45.34
C ASP A 318 30.25 -12.12 44.23
N GLU A 319 30.11 -11.60 43.00
CA GLU A 319 31.01 -11.93 41.89
C GLU A 319 32.47 -11.54 42.17
N LEU A 320 32.69 -10.37 42.75
CA LEU A 320 34.03 -9.88 43.06
C LEU A 320 34.66 -10.69 44.19
N ASP A 321 33.87 -11.09 45.19
CA ASP A 321 34.34 -11.93 46.29
C ASP A 321 34.74 -13.33 45.78
N MET A 322 33.90 -13.98 44.97
CA MET A 322 34.23 -15.27 44.35
C MET A 322 35.51 -15.18 43.51
N ARG A 323 35.69 -14.09 42.74
CA ARG A 323 36.91 -13.87 41.94
C ARG A 323 38.14 -13.67 42.83
N LEU A 324 38.01 -12.93 43.92
CA LEU A 324 39.09 -12.71 44.89
C LEU A 324 39.51 -14.03 45.55
N GLN A 325 38.55 -14.81 46.04
CA GLN A 325 38.81 -16.11 46.67
C GLN A 325 39.53 -17.06 45.71
N ALA A 326 39.04 -17.16 44.47
CA ALA A 326 39.68 -18.00 43.44
C ALA A 326 41.08 -17.50 43.04
N ALA A 327 41.33 -16.19 43.06
CA ALA A 327 42.65 -15.62 42.80
C ALA A 327 43.63 -15.90 43.96
N LEU A 328 43.17 -15.76 45.21
CA LEU A 328 43.96 -16.08 46.40
C LEU A 328 44.32 -17.56 46.47
N GLN A 329 43.36 -18.45 46.23
CA GLN A 329 43.61 -19.90 46.19
C GLN A 329 44.66 -20.25 45.12
N ARG A 330 44.52 -19.71 43.90
CA ARG A 330 45.50 -19.92 42.82
C ARG A 330 46.88 -19.38 43.17
N TYR A 331 46.94 -18.23 43.83
CA TYR A 331 48.22 -17.66 44.29
C TYR A 331 48.90 -18.56 45.30
N VAL A 332 48.19 -19.01 46.33
CA VAL A 332 48.72 -19.90 47.38
C VAL A 332 49.18 -21.23 46.78
N GLN A 333 48.37 -21.86 45.93
CA GLN A 333 48.74 -23.09 45.23
C GLN A 333 50.02 -22.93 44.39
N ARG A 334 50.16 -21.79 43.68
CA ARG A 334 51.36 -21.51 42.89
C ARG A 334 52.61 -21.35 43.76
N GLN A 335 52.49 -20.70 44.93
CA GLN A 335 53.61 -20.58 45.87
C GLN A 335 53.97 -21.93 46.48
N GLN A 336 52.99 -22.74 46.88
CA GLN A 336 53.23 -24.11 47.39
C GLN A 336 53.93 -24.97 46.33
N GLN A 337 53.46 -24.96 45.08
CA GLN A 337 54.10 -25.69 43.99
C GLN A 337 55.53 -25.18 43.73
N ARG A 338 55.77 -23.88 43.85
CA ARG A 338 57.12 -23.31 43.73
C ARG A 338 58.04 -23.85 44.83
N VAL A 339 57.57 -23.91 46.07
CA VAL A 339 58.34 -24.47 47.20
C VAL A 339 58.64 -25.95 46.96
N ILE A 340 57.63 -26.75 46.58
CA ILE A 340 57.82 -28.18 46.26
C ILE A 340 58.85 -28.36 45.15
N ASN A 341 58.75 -27.59 44.06
CA ASN A 341 59.69 -27.67 42.94
C ASN A 341 61.12 -27.28 43.34
N LEU A 342 61.28 -26.23 44.17
CA LEU A 342 62.59 -25.81 44.67
C LEU A 342 63.18 -26.85 45.62
N ALA A 343 62.38 -27.43 46.51
CA ALA A 343 62.81 -28.50 47.41
C ALA A 343 63.25 -29.74 46.63
N SER A 344 62.48 -30.15 45.62
CA SER A 344 62.84 -31.27 44.74
C SER A 344 64.14 -31.01 43.97
N ARG A 345 64.35 -29.80 43.44
CA ARG A 345 65.61 -29.41 42.78
C ARG A 345 66.80 -29.49 43.74
N LEU A 346 66.64 -28.98 44.96
CA LEU A 346 67.67 -29.06 45.99
C LEU A 346 68.02 -30.51 46.36
N GLN A 347 67.01 -31.38 46.51
CA GLN A 347 67.23 -32.79 46.79
C GLN A 347 67.93 -33.53 45.65
N LEU A 348 67.60 -33.22 44.39
CA LEU A 348 68.24 -33.82 43.22
C LEU A 348 69.70 -33.38 43.05
N GLN A 349 70.05 -32.17 43.51
CA GLN A 349 71.43 -31.68 43.52
C GLN A 349 72.23 -32.11 44.75
N SER A 350 71.62 -32.85 45.70
CA SER A 350 72.35 -33.33 46.87
C SER A 350 73.34 -34.43 46.50
N PRO A 351 74.66 -34.23 46.72
CA PRO A 351 75.67 -35.24 46.41
C PRO A 351 75.56 -36.47 47.32
N GLN A 352 74.76 -36.41 48.39
CA GLN A 352 74.65 -37.48 49.38
C GLN A 352 74.13 -38.79 48.78
N ARG A 353 73.18 -38.74 47.83
CA ARG A 353 72.72 -39.94 47.12
C ARG A 353 73.80 -40.53 46.20
N GLN A 354 74.54 -39.68 45.49
CA GLN A 354 75.65 -40.12 44.63
C GLN A 354 76.78 -40.73 45.47
N ILE A 355 77.11 -40.13 46.61
CA ILE A 355 78.12 -40.64 47.55
C ILE A 355 77.70 -42.00 48.10
N GLN A 356 76.45 -42.16 48.55
CA GLN A 356 75.96 -43.46 49.04
C GLN A 356 76.01 -44.54 47.96
N GLN A 357 75.60 -44.22 46.72
CA GLN A 357 75.68 -45.16 45.60
C GLN A 357 77.12 -45.55 45.28
N GLN A 358 78.05 -44.59 45.27
CA GLN A 358 79.46 -44.84 45.02
C GLN A 358 80.11 -45.64 46.16
N GLN A 359 79.73 -45.41 47.42
CA GLN A 359 80.20 -46.21 48.57
C GLN A 359 79.75 -47.67 48.46
N VAL A 360 78.50 -47.93 48.05
CA VAL A 360 78.00 -49.30 47.82
C VAL A 360 78.69 -49.95 46.62
N GLN A 361 78.97 -49.20 45.55
CA GLN A 361 79.76 -49.74 44.43
C GLN A 361 81.18 -50.06 44.86
N LEU A 362 81.84 -49.17 45.60
CA LEU A 362 83.19 -49.39 46.10
C LEU A 362 83.28 -50.64 46.98
N SER A 363 82.33 -50.85 47.89
CA SER A 363 82.31 -52.04 48.75
C SER A 363 82.11 -53.33 47.94
N ARG A 364 81.24 -53.31 46.93
CA ARG A 364 81.08 -54.44 45.99
C ARG A 364 82.36 -54.74 45.22
N TRP A 365 83.02 -53.72 44.67
CA TRP A 365 84.27 -53.89 43.94
C TRP A 365 85.40 -54.40 44.85
N GLN A 366 85.49 -53.90 46.08
CA GLN A 366 86.45 -54.39 47.07
C GLN A 366 86.22 -55.88 47.39
N GLN A 367 84.96 -56.31 47.55
CA GLN A 367 84.63 -57.70 47.81
C GLN A 367 84.94 -58.58 46.59
N TYR A 368 84.59 -58.12 45.39
CA TYR A 368 84.87 -58.82 44.14
C TYR A 368 86.38 -58.98 43.90
N LEU A 369 87.16 -57.92 44.13
CA LEU A 369 88.62 -57.95 44.02
C LEU A 369 89.24 -58.97 44.99
N ARG A 370 88.78 -59.02 46.25
CA ARG A 370 89.26 -60.02 47.23
C ARG A 370 89.01 -61.44 46.76
N VAL A 371 87.82 -61.73 46.22
CA VAL A 371 87.48 -63.06 45.68
C VAL A 371 88.38 -63.42 44.50
N LEU A 372 88.58 -62.51 43.55
CA LEU A 372 89.46 -62.76 42.40
C LEU A 372 90.92 -62.98 42.79
N ILE A 373 91.43 -62.22 43.76
CA ILE A 373 92.79 -62.41 44.30
C ILE A 373 92.91 -63.80 44.94
N GLN A 374 91.96 -64.20 45.78
CA GLN A 374 91.96 -65.52 46.41
C GLN A 374 91.90 -66.66 45.38
N GLN A 375 91.05 -66.54 44.36
CA GLN A 375 90.98 -67.52 43.27
C GLN A 375 92.27 -67.57 42.45
N GLY A 376 92.90 -66.43 42.17
CA GLY A 376 94.18 -66.36 41.47
C GLY A 376 95.30 -67.04 42.25
N LEU A 377 95.39 -66.76 43.55
CA LEU A 377 96.36 -67.39 44.46
C LEU A 377 96.14 -68.90 44.58
N ALA A 378 94.88 -69.35 44.68
CA ALA A 378 94.56 -70.78 44.72
C ALA A 378 95.01 -71.49 43.42
N LYS A 379 94.67 -70.94 42.25
CA LYS A 379 95.11 -71.50 40.95
C LYS A 379 96.63 -71.54 40.81
N ALA A 380 97.33 -70.52 41.31
CA ALA A 380 98.79 -70.50 41.30
C ALA A 380 99.38 -71.58 42.21
N ARG A 381 98.79 -71.80 43.40
CA ARG A 381 99.18 -72.85 44.34
C ARG A 381 98.95 -74.25 43.75
N ASP A 382 97.80 -74.48 43.12
CA ASP A 382 97.49 -75.75 42.47
C ASP A 382 98.46 -76.06 41.32
N ARG A 383 98.81 -75.06 40.50
CA ARG A 383 99.83 -75.20 39.44
C ARG A 383 101.20 -75.57 40.02
N LEU A 384 101.62 -74.91 41.10
CA LEU A 384 102.89 -75.19 41.76
C LEU A 384 102.91 -76.62 42.31
N GLN A 385 101.82 -77.06 42.96
CA GLN A 385 101.71 -78.41 43.50
C GLN A 385 101.75 -79.49 42.41
N MET A 386 101.08 -79.26 41.28
CA MET A 386 101.15 -80.15 40.12
C MET A 386 102.56 -80.25 39.55
N GLN A 387 103.26 -79.12 39.38
CA GLN A 387 104.63 -79.09 38.88
C GLN A 387 105.61 -79.79 39.85
N ALA A 388 105.44 -79.58 41.16
CA ALA A 388 106.24 -80.25 42.17
C ALA A 388 106.02 -81.78 42.17
N GLY A 389 104.77 -82.24 42.01
CA GLY A 389 104.44 -83.66 41.88
C GLY A 389 105.05 -84.31 40.63
N GLN A 390 105.03 -83.60 39.48
CA GLN A 390 105.71 -84.06 38.26
C GLN A 390 107.23 -84.20 38.46
N LEU A 391 107.84 -83.23 39.14
CA LEU A 391 109.27 -83.24 39.43
C LEU A 391 109.65 -84.43 40.34
N HIS A 392 108.82 -84.74 41.34
CA HIS A 392 109.02 -85.88 42.23
C HIS A 392 108.89 -87.22 41.50
N ALA A 393 107.94 -87.36 40.57
CA ALA A 393 107.73 -88.61 39.82
C ALA A 393 108.89 -88.96 38.87
N LEU A 394 109.66 -87.95 38.43
CA LEU A 394 110.80 -88.11 37.52
C LEU A 394 112.14 -88.30 38.27
N SER A 395 112.14 -88.33 39.61
CA SER A 395 113.36 -88.48 40.40
C SER A 395 113.82 -89.95 40.54
N PRO A 396 115.09 -90.28 40.25
CA PRO A 396 115.65 -91.64 40.42
C PRO A 396 115.60 -92.18 41.85
N LEU A 397 115.46 -91.30 42.85
CA LEU A 397 115.30 -91.67 44.27
C LEU A 397 113.96 -92.38 44.53
N ALA A 398 112.89 -92.00 43.82
CA ALA A 398 111.57 -92.63 43.95
C ALA A 398 111.54 -94.08 43.44
N THR A 399 112.51 -94.45 42.59
CA THR A 399 112.66 -95.82 42.08
C THR A 399 113.37 -96.74 43.09
N LEU A 400 114.23 -96.18 43.93
CA LEU A 400 114.94 -96.90 45.01
C LEU A 400 114.03 -97.11 46.23
N GLU A 401 113.17 -96.13 46.58
CA GLU A 401 112.20 -96.25 47.69
C GLU A 401 111.14 -97.36 47.51
N ARG A 402 110.98 -97.89 46.28
CA ARG A 402 110.06 -99.01 45.97
C ARG A 402 110.66 -100.40 46.21
N GLY A 403 111.83 -100.50 46.87
CA GLY A 403 112.43 -101.76 47.28
C GLY A 403 113.26 -102.48 46.21
N TYR A 404 113.63 -101.79 45.13
CA TYR A 404 114.53 -102.32 44.10
C TYR A 404 115.98 -101.94 44.38
N GLY A 405 116.88 -102.94 44.37
CA GLY A 405 118.32 -102.72 44.50
C GLY A 405 119.02 -102.63 43.15
N ILE A 406 120.05 -101.78 43.05
CA ILE A 406 120.90 -101.68 41.85
C ILE A 406 122.12 -102.58 42.06
N VAL A 407 122.24 -103.64 41.26
CA VAL A 407 123.39 -104.55 41.28
C VAL A 407 124.50 -104.01 40.38
N ARG A 408 125.74 -103.98 40.87
CA ARG A 408 126.94 -103.54 40.16
C ARG A 408 128.05 -104.58 40.27
N HIS A 409 128.93 -104.68 39.27
CA HIS A 409 130.16 -105.46 39.40
C HIS A 409 131.10 -104.80 40.42
N GLN A 410 131.65 -105.57 41.36
CA GLN A 410 132.49 -105.01 42.43
C GLN A 410 133.79 -104.40 41.89
N GLU A 411 134.43 -105.04 40.90
CA GLU A 411 135.72 -104.59 40.36
C GLU A 411 135.61 -103.37 39.43
N THR A 412 134.47 -103.18 38.74
CA THR A 412 134.33 -102.14 37.70
C THR A 412 133.27 -101.08 38.02
N GLY A 413 132.43 -101.29 39.03
CA GLY A 413 131.35 -100.38 39.42
C GLY A 413 130.20 -100.24 38.40
N LYS A 414 130.25 -100.96 37.27
CA LYS A 414 129.21 -100.93 36.23
C LYS A 414 127.97 -101.71 36.66
N VAL A 415 126.78 -101.14 36.38
CA VAL A 415 125.49 -101.75 36.70
C VAL A 415 125.27 -103.01 35.88
N VAL A 416 124.94 -104.10 36.56
CA VAL A 416 124.54 -105.36 35.95
C VAL A 416 123.08 -105.25 35.53
N ARG A 417 122.82 -105.32 34.23
CA ARG A 417 121.46 -105.24 33.67
C ARG A 417 120.93 -106.58 33.16
N SER A 418 121.77 -107.60 33.08
CA SER A 418 121.45 -108.92 32.54
C SER A 418 122.23 -110.01 33.27
N THR A 419 121.61 -111.17 33.48
CA THR A 419 122.24 -112.33 34.13
C THR A 419 123.39 -112.93 33.31
N THR A 420 123.37 -112.78 31.98
CA THR A 420 124.46 -113.24 31.09
C THR A 420 125.81 -112.54 31.34
N ALA A 421 125.79 -111.38 32.00
CA ALA A 421 126.99 -110.65 32.34
C ALA A 421 127.67 -111.17 33.62
N LEU A 422 127.04 -112.10 34.34
CA LEU A 422 127.56 -112.66 35.59
C LEU A 422 128.28 -113.98 35.34
N ARG A 423 129.43 -114.17 35.99
CA ARG A 423 130.15 -115.45 36.00
C ARG A 423 130.02 -116.11 37.37
N LEU A 424 129.95 -117.44 37.38
CA LEU A 424 129.94 -118.23 38.62
C LEU A 424 131.21 -117.97 39.44
N GLY A 425 131.04 -117.71 40.74
CA GLY A 425 132.12 -117.34 41.65
C GLY A 425 132.50 -115.85 41.66
N GLN A 426 131.84 -115.01 40.84
CA GLN A 426 132.12 -113.58 40.77
C GLN A 426 131.40 -112.80 41.88
N THR A 427 132.07 -111.79 42.44
CA THR A 427 131.49 -110.89 43.45
C THR A 427 130.82 -109.67 42.84
N VAL A 428 129.65 -109.29 43.36
CA VAL A 428 128.83 -108.14 42.94
C VAL A 428 128.41 -107.31 44.16
N ALA A 429 128.32 -105.99 43.99
CA ALA A 429 127.84 -105.05 45.00
C ALA A 429 126.39 -104.66 44.71
N THR A 430 125.48 -104.84 45.65
CA THR A 430 124.07 -104.44 45.53
C THR A 430 123.81 -103.22 46.38
N GLN A 431 123.26 -102.17 45.77
CA GLN A 431 122.92 -100.92 46.44
C GLN A 431 121.42 -100.80 46.69
N LEU A 432 121.05 -100.58 47.94
CA LEU A 432 119.71 -100.33 48.47
C LEU A 432 119.57 -98.86 48.92
N PRO A 433 118.35 -98.39 49.29
CA PRO A 433 118.12 -97.00 49.68
C PRO A 433 118.95 -96.52 50.87
N ASP A 434 119.31 -97.44 51.76
CA ASP A 434 119.97 -97.19 53.04
C ASP A 434 121.44 -97.63 53.08
N GLY A 435 121.94 -98.31 52.06
CA GLY A 435 123.34 -98.77 52.01
C GLY A 435 123.65 -99.72 50.86
N SER A 436 124.84 -100.32 50.88
CA SER A 436 125.29 -101.30 49.88
C SER A 436 125.98 -102.49 50.54
N PHE A 437 125.82 -103.68 49.97
CA PHE A 437 126.48 -104.90 50.44
C PHE A 437 127.02 -105.73 49.27
N ASP A 438 128.08 -106.51 49.54
CA ASP A 438 128.72 -107.39 48.56
C ASP A 438 128.14 -108.81 48.63
N SER A 439 128.02 -109.46 47.49
CA SER A 439 127.46 -110.81 47.32
C SER A 439 128.25 -111.59 46.27
N ILE A 440 128.42 -112.89 46.47
CA ILE A 440 129.08 -113.77 45.50
C ILE A 440 128.02 -114.53 44.70
N VAL A 441 128.19 -114.59 43.38
CA VAL A 441 127.29 -115.30 42.47
C VAL A 441 127.53 -116.80 42.57
N THR A 442 126.65 -117.50 43.29
CA THR A 442 126.73 -118.94 43.54
C THR A 442 126.02 -119.80 42.49
N ARG A 443 125.08 -119.22 41.73
CA ARG A 443 124.40 -119.86 40.62
C ARG A 443 123.90 -118.81 39.63
N VAL A 444 124.17 -119.02 38.35
CA VAL A 444 123.58 -118.23 37.25
C VAL A 444 122.62 -119.17 36.50
N PRO A 445 121.36 -118.78 36.26
CA PRO A 445 120.39 -119.59 35.53
C PRO A 445 120.75 -119.77 34.06
#